data_AF-A0A660RBX0-F1
#
_entry.id   AF-A0A660RBX0-F1
#
_cell.length_a   1.000
_cell.length_b   1.000
_cell.length_c   1.000
_cell.angle_alpha   90.00
_cell.angle_beta   90.00
_cell.angle_gamma   90.00
#
_symmetry.space_group_name_H-M   'P 1'
#
loop_
_entity.id
_entity.type
_entity.pdbx_description
1 polymer ?
#
loop_
_entity_poly.entity_id
_entity_poly.type
_entity_poly.pdbx_seq_one_letter_code
_entity_poly.pdbx_strand_id
1 'polypeptide(L)'
;VAVDIPTGVNSDNGMVDEDAIRADLTVTFGLPKVGHVLYPGRERVGKLKIVNIGFPRDLLDSDDIKTHLITPDLVRGNIPGRIRWGHKGSFGKVLVVGGSRKYTGAPVLSALGALKMGCGLVSIVIPDPYNIVATSNFPELIAIPVEAEDGFLSLKNVEEILKLAEKVDSVLVGPGMGLNDETVKFTFEFLRRLNELDKTIVIDADGLNALSKQPEFLKELKIPKVLTPHLGEFSRLSKMSLEEIQGKIIEVVKRFSREWECTLVLKSASTVISDGVNVFINITGNTGLAKGGSGDVLGGMIASLLAQGVDPLKSSLLSVYIHGFTANLWVENGNPERCMTPEDILNLIPDVLKSLER
;
A
#
# COMPACT_ATOMS: atom_id res chain seq x y z
N VAL A 1 14.13 17.52 26.66
CA VAL A 1 14.88 17.49 25.38
C VAL A 1 15.81 16.29 25.40
N ALA A 2 15.80 15.44 24.39
CA ALA A 2 16.73 14.34 24.22
C ALA A 2 17.85 14.71 23.22
N VAL A 3 19.06 14.23 23.48
CA VAL A 3 20.22 14.41 22.61
C VAL A 3 20.46 13.09 21.88
N ASP A 4 20.53 13.16 20.56
CA ASP A 4 20.54 12.06 19.62
C ASP A 4 19.26 11.21 19.56
N ILE A 5 18.96 10.49 20.64
CA ILE A 5 17.80 9.60 20.78
C ILE A 5 17.30 9.65 22.24
N PRO A 6 15.99 9.52 22.53
CA PRO A 6 15.53 9.39 23.91
C PRO A 6 16.16 8.17 24.58
N THR A 7 16.80 8.36 25.74
CA THR A 7 17.39 7.27 26.53
C THR A 7 16.36 6.17 26.79
N GLY A 8 16.74 4.92 26.49
CA GLY A 8 15.87 3.74 26.57
C GLY A 8 15.12 3.42 25.27
N VAL A 9 15.26 4.22 24.20
CA VAL A 9 14.80 3.85 22.86
C VAL A 9 15.96 3.24 22.08
N ASN A 10 15.75 2.04 21.54
CA ASN A 10 16.73 1.39 20.66
C ASN A 10 16.74 2.07 19.28
N SER A 11 17.92 2.53 18.85
CA SER A 11 18.12 3.27 17.60
C SER A 11 17.83 2.46 16.33
N ASP A 12 17.93 1.15 16.40
CA ASP A 12 17.95 0.27 15.22
C ASP A 12 16.58 -0.32 14.92
N ASN A 13 15.71 -0.43 15.92
CA ASN A 13 14.38 -1.01 15.76
C ASN A 13 13.23 -0.24 16.43
N GLY A 14 13.53 0.78 17.26
CA GLY A 14 12.51 1.56 17.94
C GLY A 14 11.81 0.86 19.11
N MET A 15 12.31 -0.29 19.56
CA MET A 15 11.85 -0.88 20.82
C MET A 15 12.26 0.00 22.00
N VAL A 16 11.46 -0.03 23.06
CA VAL A 16 11.65 0.83 24.22
C VAL A 16 11.77 0.01 25.49
N ASP A 17 12.70 0.41 26.34
CA ASP A 17 12.80 -0.05 27.73
C ASP A 17 11.61 0.47 28.54
N GLU A 18 11.32 -0.18 29.66
CA GLU A 18 10.21 0.21 30.56
C GLU A 18 10.35 1.67 31.03
N ASP A 19 11.58 2.08 31.37
CA ASP A 19 11.91 3.43 31.85
C ASP A 19 12.31 4.41 30.73
N ALA A 20 12.01 4.09 29.46
CA ALA A 20 12.40 4.94 28.33
C ALA A 20 11.81 6.36 28.45
N ILE A 21 12.68 7.36 28.38
CA ILE A 21 12.28 8.76 28.58
C ILE A 21 11.36 9.21 27.45
N ARG A 22 10.41 10.09 27.76
CA ARG A 22 9.58 10.78 26.76
C ARG A 22 10.09 12.20 26.57
N ALA A 23 10.54 12.54 25.38
CA ALA A 23 11.04 13.86 25.04
C ALA A 23 9.99 14.70 24.31
N ASP A 24 9.95 16.00 24.60
CA ASP A 24 9.18 16.97 23.79
C ASP A 24 9.90 17.34 22.48
N LEU A 25 11.24 17.25 22.50
CA LEU A 25 12.14 17.55 21.40
C LEU A 25 13.33 16.59 21.46
N THR A 26 13.66 15.98 20.33
CA THR A 26 14.88 15.19 20.11
C THR A 26 15.73 15.86 19.04
N VAL A 27 17.01 16.11 19.34
CA VAL A 27 17.97 16.66 18.39
C VAL A 27 18.95 15.56 18.01
N THR A 28 18.88 15.08 16.76
CA THR A 28 19.75 14.02 16.24
C THR A 28 20.75 14.57 15.21
N PHE A 29 21.80 13.80 14.95
CA PHE A 29 22.94 14.23 14.15
C PHE A 29 23.08 13.44 12.85
N GLY A 30 23.34 14.13 11.74
CA GLY A 30 23.52 13.53 10.42
C GLY A 30 22.19 13.07 9.82
N LEU A 31 21.80 11.82 10.09
CA LEU A 31 20.59 11.19 9.59
C LEU A 31 19.67 10.75 10.74
N PRO A 32 18.35 10.63 10.51
CA PRO A 32 17.46 10.05 11.49
C PRO A 32 17.77 8.56 11.66
N LYS A 33 17.64 8.07 12.90
CA LYS A 33 17.76 6.66 13.24
C LYS A 33 16.40 5.98 13.08
N VAL A 34 16.40 4.67 12.86
CA VAL A 34 15.17 3.88 12.69
C VAL A 34 14.26 4.01 13.92
N GLY A 35 14.85 4.02 15.12
CA GLY A 35 14.13 4.19 16.37
C GLY A 35 13.41 5.54 16.54
N HIS A 36 13.73 6.54 15.70
CA HIS A 36 12.99 7.80 15.71
C HIS A 36 11.64 7.71 14.98
N VAL A 37 11.52 6.78 14.05
CA VAL A 37 10.42 6.75 13.08
C VAL A 37 9.55 5.51 13.20
N LEU A 38 10.00 4.47 13.91
CA LEU A 38 9.20 3.30 14.23
C LEU A 38 8.61 3.38 15.64
N TYR A 39 7.40 2.85 15.81
CA TYR A 39 6.77 2.68 17.12
C TYR A 39 7.29 1.42 17.83
N PRO A 40 7.38 1.41 19.16
CA PRO A 40 6.97 2.48 20.09
C PRO A 40 7.92 3.68 20.23
N GLY A 41 9.16 3.59 19.75
CA GLY A 41 10.20 4.62 19.87
C GLY A 41 9.77 6.02 19.41
N ARG A 42 9.08 6.11 18.26
CA ARG A 42 8.56 7.35 17.68
C ARG A 42 7.66 8.14 18.65
N GLU A 43 6.93 7.47 19.54
CA GLU A 43 6.08 8.12 20.55
C GLU A 43 6.92 8.87 21.62
N ARG A 44 8.14 8.40 21.86
CA ARG A 44 9.07 8.95 22.85
C ARG A 44 9.91 10.12 22.32
N VAL A 45 9.93 10.34 21.00
CA VAL A 45 10.84 11.29 20.32
C VAL A 45 10.36 12.74 20.42
N GLY A 46 9.05 12.98 20.46
CA GLY A 46 8.48 14.32 20.33
C GLY A 46 8.81 14.94 18.97
N LYS A 47 9.12 16.24 18.94
CA LYS A 47 9.58 16.89 17.71
C LYS A 47 11.00 16.42 17.37
N LEU A 48 11.22 15.89 16.17
CA LEU A 48 12.56 15.51 15.71
C LEU A 48 13.22 16.68 14.96
N LYS A 49 14.44 17.03 15.35
CA LYS A 49 15.31 17.96 14.60
C LYS A 49 16.60 17.24 14.21
N ILE A 50 16.85 17.15 12.91
CA ILE A 50 18.08 16.57 12.37
C ILE A 50 19.08 17.72 12.15
N VAL A 51 20.27 17.61 12.73
CA VAL A 51 21.31 18.64 12.70
C VAL A 51 22.53 18.11 11.96
N ASN A 52 23.01 18.90 11.00
CA ASN A 52 24.29 18.65 10.36
C ASN A 52 25.43 19.10 11.30
N ILE A 53 26.30 18.17 11.67
CA ILE A 53 27.47 18.41 12.52
C ILE A 53 28.80 18.30 11.76
N GLY A 54 28.77 18.30 10.43
CA GLY A 54 29.96 18.30 9.57
C GLY A 54 30.33 16.95 8.96
N PHE A 55 29.41 15.97 8.93
CA PHE A 55 29.66 14.73 8.20
C PHE A 55 29.81 15.01 6.68
N PRO A 56 30.80 14.39 6.01
CA PRO A 56 30.90 14.43 4.55
C PRO A 56 29.61 13.95 3.88
N ARG A 57 29.14 14.65 2.85
CA ARG A 57 27.90 14.29 2.14
C ARG A 57 27.97 12.90 1.52
N ASP A 58 29.12 12.53 0.96
CA ASP A 58 29.32 11.21 0.35
C ASP A 58 29.08 10.04 1.31
N LEU A 59 29.21 10.26 2.63
CA LEU A 59 28.86 9.24 3.63
C LEU A 59 27.35 9.20 3.90
N LEU A 60 26.67 10.34 3.84
CA LEU A 60 25.23 10.46 4.08
C LEU A 60 24.40 10.04 2.85
N ASP A 61 24.98 10.20 1.66
CA ASP A 61 24.39 9.85 0.37
C ASP A 61 24.94 8.51 -0.17
N SER A 62 25.67 7.75 0.67
CA SER A 62 26.27 6.47 0.27
C SER A 62 25.20 5.44 -0.10
N ASP A 63 25.46 4.71 -1.19
CA ASP A 63 24.67 3.55 -1.58
C ASP A 63 24.67 2.43 -0.51
N ASP A 64 25.59 2.45 0.46
CA ASP A 64 25.59 1.50 1.58
C ASP A 64 24.40 1.71 2.52
N ILE A 65 23.82 2.92 2.53
CA ILE A 65 22.60 3.21 3.31
C ILE A 65 21.41 2.65 2.54
N LYS A 66 20.90 1.51 3.02
CA LYS A 66 19.75 0.81 2.41
C LYS A 66 18.41 1.08 3.10
N THR A 67 18.35 2.00 4.05
CA THR A 67 17.12 2.37 4.76
C THR A 67 16.88 3.85 4.64
N HIS A 68 15.72 4.23 4.12
CA HIS A 68 15.39 5.60 3.76
C HIS A 68 14.09 6.05 4.40
N LEU A 69 14.03 7.32 4.78
CA LEU A 69 12.77 7.98 5.14
C LEU A 69 12.11 8.50 3.86
N ILE A 70 10.81 8.25 3.68
CA ILE A 70 10.09 8.82 2.54
C ILE A 70 9.88 10.31 2.77
N THR A 71 10.36 11.12 1.82
CA THR A 71 10.25 12.58 1.82
C THR A 71 9.47 13.06 0.59
N PRO A 72 8.91 14.28 0.62
CA PRO A 72 8.29 14.88 -0.57
C PRO A 72 9.23 14.89 -1.78
N ASP A 73 10.50 15.23 -1.59
CA ASP A 73 11.49 15.29 -2.68
C ASP A 73 11.76 13.91 -3.28
N LEU A 74 11.77 12.85 -2.46
CA LEU A 74 11.96 11.47 -2.91
C LEU A 74 10.78 10.98 -3.77
N VAL A 75 9.55 11.37 -3.44
CA VAL A 75 8.36 10.89 -4.18
C VAL A 75 7.96 11.78 -5.35
N ARG A 76 8.36 13.06 -5.38
CA ARG A 76 8.02 13.99 -6.47
C ARG A 76 8.46 13.47 -7.83
N GLY A 77 9.65 12.88 -7.91
CA GLY A 77 10.19 12.29 -9.14
C GLY A 77 9.45 11.05 -9.64
N ASN A 78 8.54 10.49 -8.83
CA ASN A 78 7.78 9.28 -9.16
C ASN A 78 6.40 9.60 -9.75
N ILE A 79 6.00 10.88 -9.80
CA ILE A 79 4.71 11.27 -10.39
C ILE A 79 4.77 11.05 -11.91
N PRO A 80 3.89 10.23 -12.50
CA PRO A 80 3.92 9.97 -13.93
C PRO A 80 3.57 11.25 -14.71
N GLY A 81 4.28 11.48 -15.81
CA GLY A 81 4.03 12.63 -16.67
C GLY A 81 2.65 12.56 -17.35
N ARG A 82 2.00 13.71 -17.51
CA ARG A 82 0.69 13.81 -18.17
C ARG A 82 0.79 14.48 -19.55
N ILE A 83 0.83 13.67 -20.60
CA ILE A 83 0.91 14.16 -21.98
C ILE A 83 -0.39 14.86 -22.40
N ARG A 84 -0.29 16.08 -22.97
CA ARG A 84 -1.45 16.92 -23.32
C ARG A 84 -2.36 16.33 -24.41
N TRP A 85 -1.79 15.51 -25.29
CA TRP A 85 -2.52 14.83 -26.37
C TRP A 85 -2.91 13.38 -26.00
N GLY A 86 -2.74 12.98 -24.74
CA GLY A 86 -3.09 11.64 -24.27
C GLY A 86 -4.60 11.39 -24.25
N HIS A 87 -4.99 10.14 -24.40
CA HIS A 87 -6.35 9.65 -24.26
C HIS A 87 -6.47 8.71 -23.06
N LYS A 88 -7.67 8.21 -22.73
CA LYS A 88 -7.88 7.27 -21.61
C LYS A 88 -6.94 6.05 -21.62
N GLY A 89 -6.57 5.51 -22.79
CA GLY A 89 -5.61 4.41 -22.87
C GLY A 89 -4.14 4.80 -22.62
N SER A 90 -3.80 6.09 -22.63
CA SER A 90 -2.44 6.58 -22.41
C SER A 90 -2.07 6.59 -20.93
N PHE A 91 -3.08 6.57 -20.05
CA PHE A 91 -2.92 6.67 -18.60
C PHE A 91 -3.24 5.35 -17.90
N GLY A 92 -3.08 4.25 -18.62
CA GLY A 92 -3.29 2.91 -18.08
C GLY A 92 -4.75 2.53 -17.87
N LYS A 93 -4.93 1.22 -17.69
CA LYS A 93 -6.20 0.58 -17.34
C LYS A 93 -5.99 -0.34 -16.14
N VAL A 94 -6.89 -0.25 -15.18
CA VAL A 94 -6.89 -1.10 -13.98
C VAL A 94 -8.10 -2.02 -13.99
N LEU A 95 -7.89 -3.29 -13.61
CA LEU A 95 -8.95 -4.22 -13.24
C LEU A 95 -8.90 -4.47 -11.73
N VAL A 96 -9.99 -4.20 -11.03
CA VAL A 96 -10.18 -4.60 -9.63
C VAL A 96 -11.00 -5.89 -9.60
N VAL A 97 -10.40 -6.98 -9.16
CA VAL A 97 -11.06 -8.28 -8.96
C VAL A 97 -11.34 -8.43 -7.48
N GLY A 98 -12.60 -8.26 -7.11
CA GLY A 98 -12.97 -8.14 -5.71
C GLY A 98 -14.46 -8.22 -5.44
N GLY A 99 -14.79 -7.97 -4.19
CA GLY A 99 -16.14 -7.95 -3.68
C GLY A 99 -16.81 -9.30 -3.56
N SER A 100 -17.91 -9.29 -2.83
CA SER A 100 -18.75 -10.44 -2.53
C SER A 100 -20.09 -9.94 -2.00
N ARG A 101 -21.02 -10.86 -1.74
CA ARG A 101 -22.29 -10.53 -1.08
C ARG A 101 -22.14 -9.83 0.27
N LYS A 102 -20.98 -9.99 0.94
CA LYS A 102 -20.70 -9.39 2.25
C LYS A 102 -19.97 -8.06 2.15
N TYR A 103 -19.12 -7.90 1.13
CA TYR A 103 -18.17 -6.80 1.03
C TYR A 103 -18.29 -6.13 -0.34
N THR A 104 -19.36 -5.37 -0.54
CA THR A 104 -19.66 -4.73 -1.82
C THR A 104 -18.89 -3.42 -2.03
N GLY A 105 -18.54 -2.71 -0.96
CA GLY A 105 -17.88 -1.40 -1.02
C GLY A 105 -16.36 -1.44 -1.22
N ALA A 106 -15.68 -2.49 -0.78
CA ALA A 106 -14.22 -2.61 -0.87
C ALA A 106 -13.68 -2.42 -2.31
N PRO A 107 -14.16 -3.14 -3.34
CA PRO A 107 -13.67 -2.93 -4.70
C PRO A 107 -14.03 -1.55 -5.28
N VAL A 108 -15.11 -0.91 -4.80
CA VAL A 108 -15.49 0.45 -5.20
C VAL A 108 -14.46 1.46 -4.69
N LEU A 109 -14.10 1.39 -3.41
CA LEU A 109 -13.07 2.26 -2.83
C LEU A 109 -11.72 2.12 -3.53
N SER A 110 -11.32 0.88 -3.85
CA SER A 110 -10.12 0.65 -4.63
C SER A 110 -10.19 1.26 -6.02
N ALA A 111 -11.31 1.08 -6.73
CA ALA A 111 -11.43 1.63 -8.08
C ALA A 111 -11.43 3.17 -8.09
N LEU A 112 -12.06 3.80 -7.10
CA LEU A 112 -12.03 5.25 -6.93
C LEU A 112 -10.62 5.73 -6.58
N GLY A 113 -9.90 5.01 -5.72
CA GLY A 113 -8.49 5.30 -5.42
C GLY A 113 -7.64 5.29 -6.68
N ALA A 114 -7.88 4.33 -7.57
CA ALA A 114 -7.21 4.25 -8.85
C ALA A 114 -7.57 5.42 -9.80
N LEU A 115 -8.84 5.81 -9.88
CA LEU A 115 -9.25 6.97 -10.69
C LEU A 115 -8.66 8.29 -10.17
N LYS A 116 -8.68 8.50 -8.85
CA LYS A 116 -8.14 9.71 -8.21
C LYS A 116 -6.62 9.86 -8.40
N MET A 117 -5.91 8.75 -8.62
CA MET A 117 -4.49 8.72 -8.95
C MET A 117 -4.18 8.89 -10.44
N GLY A 118 -5.19 9.17 -11.27
CA GLY A 118 -5.00 9.55 -12.67
C GLY A 118 -5.09 8.40 -13.67
N CYS A 119 -5.50 7.20 -13.25
CA CYS A 119 -5.74 6.09 -14.18
C CYS A 119 -6.80 6.47 -15.22
N GLY A 120 -6.58 6.09 -16.49
CA GLY A 120 -7.47 6.48 -17.57
C GLY A 120 -8.73 5.62 -17.70
N LEU A 121 -8.68 4.35 -17.31
CA LEU A 121 -9.85 3.47 -17.23
C LEU A 121 -9.75 2.56 -16.00
N VAL A 122 -10.87 2.39 -15.29
CA VAL A 122 -10.92 1.46 -14.16
C VAL A 122 -12.18 0.62 -14.28
N SER A 123 -11.98 -0.70 -14.29
CA SER A 123 -13.05 -1.68 -14.29
C SER A 123 -13.03 -2.46 -12.97
N ILE A 124 -14.20 -2.75 -12.44
CA ILE A 124 -14.39 -3.67 -11.32
C ILE A 124 -15.07 -4.92 -11.85
N VAL A 125 -14.59 -6.08 -11.42
CA VAL A 125 -15.35 -7.33 -11.52
C VAL A 125 -15.81 -7.72 -10.14
N ILE A 126 -17.11 -7.89 -10.00
CA ILE A 126 -17.78 -8.21 -8.74
C ILE A 126 -19.01 -9.08 -9.04
N PRO A 127 -19.35 -10.05 -8.18
CA PRO A 127 -20.54 -10.88 -8.35
C PRO A 127 -21.83 -10.09 -8.57
N ASP A 128 -22.65 -10.51 -9.53
CA ASP A 128 -24.02 -10.00 -9.73
C ASP A 128 -24.90 -10.32 -8.51
N PRO A 129 -25.84 -9.43 -8.10
CA PRO A 129 -26.13 -8.08 -8.63
C PRO A 129 -25.36 -6.97 -7.91
N TYR A 130 -24.30 -7.30 -7.16
CA TYR A 130 -23.62 -6.35 -6.29
C TYR A 130 -22.80 -5.30 -7.04
N ASN A 131 -22.52 -5.52 -8.32
CA ASN A 131 -21.92 -4.53 -9.23
C ASN A 131 -22.72 -3.22 -9.31
N ILE A 132 -24.05 -3.28 -9.15
CA ILE A 132 -24.94 -2.10 -9.19
C ILE A 132 -24.60 -1.10 -8.07
N VAL A 133 -24.05 -1.55 -6.93
CA VAL A 133 -23.63 -0.66 -5.84
C VAL A 133 -22.56 0.33 -6.31
N ALA A 134 -21.67 -0.11 -7.20
CA ALA A 134 -20.62 0.75 -7.75
C ALA A 134 -21.22 1.84 -8.65
N THR A 135 -21.96 1.46 -9.69
CA THR A 135 -22.44 2.39 -10.73
C THR A 135 -23.61 3.26 -10.28
N SER A 136 -24.35 2.85 -9.24
CA SER A 136 -25.41 3.70 -8.66
C SER A 136 -24.86 4.93 -7.95
N ASN A 137 -23.63 4.86 -7.43
CA ASN A 137 -22.99 5.96 -6.70
C ASN A 137 -21.91 6.65 -7.55
N PHE A 138 -21.23 5.90 -8.42
CA PHE A 138 -20.07 6.36 -9.19
C PHE A 138 -20.20 5.91 -10.65
N PRO A 139 -20.95 6.65 -11.49
CA PRO A 139 -21.23 6.27 -12.88
C PRO A 139 -19.99 6.28 -13.79
N GLU A 140 -18.88 6.86 -13.34
CA GLU A 140 -17.58 6.83 -14.04
C GLU A 140 -16.88 5.46 -13.98
N LEU A 141 -17.30 4.57 -13.07
CA LEU A 141 -16.78 3.22 -12.94
C LEU A 141 -17.42 2.27 -13.95
N ILE A 142 -16.62 1.35 -14.51
CA ILE A 142 -17.14 0.20 -15.25
C ILE A 142 -17.29 -0.96 -14.28
N ALA A 143 -18.53 -1.27 -13.86
CA ALA A 143 -18.80 -2.40 -12.98
C ALA A 143 -19.34 -3.60 -13.77
N ILE A 144 -18.47 -4.58 -13.97
CA ILE A 144 -18.74 -5.78 -14.78
C ILE A 144 -19.37 -6.84 -13.87
N PRO A 145 -20.64 -7.23 -14.09
CA PRO A 145 -21.26 -8.32 -13.37
C PRO A 145 -20.67 -9.66 -13.81
N VAL A 146 -20.50 -10.58 -12.86
CA VAL A 146 -20.22 -12.00 -13.14
C VAL A 146 -21.17 -12.86 -12.33
N GLU A 147 -21.67 -13.94 -12.93
CA GLU A 147 -22.59 -14.85 -12.25
C GLU A 147 -21.85 -15.62 -11.13
N ALA A 148 -22.46 -15.66 -9.94
CA ALA A 148 -21.90 -16.38 -8.79
C ALA A 148 -23.03 -16.97 -7.92
N GLU A 149 -23.12 -18.30 -7.86
CA GLU A 149 -24.22 -19.04 -7.20
C GLU A 149 -24.45 -18.63 -5.73
N ASP A 150 -23.43 -18.16 -5.02
CA ASP A 150 -23.51 -17.73 -3.61
C ASP A 150 -23.09 -16.27 -3.35
N GLY A 151 -22.93 -15.48 -4.42
CA GLY A 151 -22.41 -14.11 -4.33
C GLY A 151 -20.92 -14.04 -3.99
N PHE A 152 -20.15 -15.08 -4.33
CA PHE A 152 -18.70 -15.16 -4.19
C PHE A 152 -18.08 -15.70 -5.47
N LEU A 153 -16.90 -15.20 -5.84
CA LEU A 153 -16.16 -15.71 -6.99
C LEU A 153 -15.75 -17.17 -6.78
N SER A 154 -15.79 -17.95 -7.86
CA SER A 154 -15.49 -19.38 -7.89
C SER A 154 -14.67 -19.75 -9.13
N LEU A 155 -14.20 -21.00 -9.22
CA LEU A 155 -13.43 -21.48 -10.38
C LEU A 155 -14.12 -21.25 -11.73
N LYS A 156 -15.46 -21.27 -11.76
CA LYS A 156 -16.25 -21.01 -12.97
C LYS A 156 -15.99 -19.62 -13.55
N ASN A 157 -15.59 -18.65 -12.73
CA ASN A 157 -15.40 -17.27 -13.12
C ASN A 157 -13.99 -16.98 -13.69
N VAL A 158 -13.01 -17.88 -13.53
CA VAL A 158 -11.61 -17.62 -13.89
C VAL A 158 -11.47 -17.19 -15.35
N GLU A 159 -12.04 -17.97 -16.27
CA GLU A 159 -11.83 -17.78 -17.71
C GLU A 159 -12.43 -16.45 -18.21
N GLU A 160 -13.60 -16.06 -17.70
CA GLU A 160 -14.21 -14.77 -18.04
C GLU A 160 -13.39 -13.60 -17.51
N ILE A 161 -12.95 -13.67 -16.24
CA ILE A 161 -12.19 -12.60 -15.59
C ILE A 161 -10.79 -12.47 -16.22
N LEU A 162 -10.17 -13.57 -16.64
CA LEU A 162 -8.88 -13.56 -17.32
C LEU A 162 -8.95 -12.81 -18.67
N LYS A 163 -10.03 -13.00 -19.45
CA LYS A 163 -10.26 -12.23 -20.70
C LYS A 163 -10.39 -10.72 -20.48
N LEU A 164 -10.82 -10.32 -19.29
CA LEU A 164 -10.83 -8.91 -18.88
C LEU A 164 -9.43 -8.45 -18.49
N ALA A 165 -8.69 -9.30 -17.75
CA ALA A 165 -7.33 -9.04 -17.32
C ALA A 165 -6.34 -8.85 -18.50
N GLU A 166 -6.55 -9.56 -19.62
CA GLU A 166 -5.77 -9.39 -20.86
C GLU A 166 -5.79 -7.94 -21.39
N LYS A 167 -6.89 -7.22 -21.17
CA LYS A 167 -7.17 -5.89 -21.75
C LYS A 167 -6.71 -4.72 -20.89
N VAL A 168 -6.18 -4.99 -19.70
CA VAL A 168 -5.73 -3.97 -18.74
C VAL A 168 -4.22 -4.02 -18.53
N ASP A 169 -3.65 -3.07 -17.79
CA ASP A 169 -2.20 -2.95 -17.57
C ASP A 169 -1.81 -3.39 -16.14
N SER A 170 -2.70 -3.16 -15.17
CA SER A 170 -2.56 -3.62 -13.78
C SER A 170 -3.83 -4.30 -13.27
N VAL A 171 -3.67 -5.32 -12.43
CA VAL A 171 -4.76 -6.01 -11.75
C VAL A 171 -4.60 -5.89 -10.23
N LEU A 172 -5.66 -5.46 -9.53
CA LEU A 172 -5.76 -5.52 -8.08
C LEU A 172 -6.67 -6.69 -7.70
N VAL A 173 -6.18 -7.60 -6.85
CA VAL A 173 -6.92 -8.79 -6.43
C VAL A 173 -7.04 -8.81 -4.92
N GLY A 174 -8.26 -9.08 -4.43
CA GLY A 174 -8.48 -9.41 -3.02
C GLY A 174 -9.48 -8.55 -2.24
N PRO A 175 -9.64 -7.24 -2.46
CA PRO A 175 -10.56 -6.40 -1.68
C PRO A 175 -11.98 -6.98 -1.63
N GLY A 176 -12.38 -7.50 -0.47
CA GLY A 176 -13.74 -8.01 -0.22
C GLY A 176 -14.13 -9.33 -0.89
N MET A 177 -13.18 -10.11 -1.41
CA MET A 177 -13.49 -11.38 -2.11
C MET A 177 -14.10 -12.45 -1.19
N GLY A 178 -13.80 -12.44 0.10
CA GLY A 178 -14.11 -13.54 1.01
C GLY A 178 -13.13 -14.71 0.90
N LEU A 179 -13.31 -15.70 1.79
CA LEU A 179 -12.34 -16.80 2.00
C LEU A 179 -12.99 -18.18 2.04
N ASN A 180 -14.15 -18.35 1.38
CA ASN A 180 -14.73 -19.68 1.20
C ASN A 180 -13.82 -20.53 0.30
N ASP A 181 -14.01 -21.85 0.31
CA ASP A 181 -13.10 -22.77 -0.37
C ASP A 181 -13.05 -22.56 -1.88
N GLU A 182 -14.17 -22.24 -2.53
CA GLU A 182 -14.23 -21.98 -3.97
C GLU A 182 -13.55 -20.66 -4.34
N THR A 183 -13.67 -19.61 -3.52
CA THR A 183 -12.99 -18.33 -3.73
C THR A 183 -11.49 -18.47 -3.56
N VAL A 184 -11.03 -19.27 -2.59
CA VAL A 184 -9.60 -19.55 -2.45
C VAL A 184 -9.06 -20.30 -3.68
N LYS A 185 -9.77 -21.34 -4.15
CA LYS A 185 -9.41 -22.04 -5.39
C LYS A 185 -9.39 -21.10 -6.59
N PHE A 186 -10.39 -20.22 -6.71
CA PHE A 186 -10.42 -19.17 -7.71
C PHE A 186 -9.17 -18.28 -7.64
N THR A 187 -8.80 -17.78 -6.46
CA THR A 187 -7.61 -16.91 -6.31
C THR A 187 -6.34 -17.58 -6.82
N PHE A 188 -6.09 -18.84 -6.44
CA PHE A 188 -4.89 -19.55 -6.90
C PHE A 188 -4.90 -19.80 -8.41
N GLU A 189 -6.02 -20.27 -8.97
CA GLU A 189 -6.10 -20.56 -10.39
C GLU A 189 -6.05 -19.27 -11.24
N PHE A 190 -6.74 -18.21 -10.80
CA PHE A 190 -6.68 -16.91 -11.45
C PHE A 190 -5.27 -16.33 -11.45
N LEU A 191 -4.59 -16.31 -10.29
CA LEU A 191 -3.21 -15.80 -10.21
C LEU A 191 -2.24 -16.65 -11.05
N ARG A 192 -2.42 -17.97 -11.09
CA ARG A 192 -1.61 -18.88 -11.92
C ARG A 192 -1.73 -18.53 -13.40
N ARG A 193 -2.96 -18.34 -13.90
CA ARG A 193 -3.21 -17.99 -15.30
C ARG A 193 -2.81 -16.55 -15.61
N LEU A 194 -3.01 -15.63 -14.67
CA LEU A 194 -2.58 -14.24 -14.79
C LEU A 194 -1.05 -14.12 -14.90
N ASN A 195 -0.31 -15.04 -14.29
CA ASN A 195 1.16 -15.12 -14.38
C ASN A 195 1.70 -15.32 -15.79
N GLU A 196 0.86 -15.81 -16.72
CA GLU A 196 1.23 -16.02 -18.12
C GLU A 196 1.04 -14.74 -18.96
N LEU A 197 0.47 -13.69 -18.37
CA LEU A 197 0.22 -12.40 -19.02
C LEU A 197 1.29 -11.37 -18.62
N ASP A 198 1.65 -10.49 -19.55
CA ASP A 198 2.52 -9.34 -19.25
C ASP A 198 1.71 -8.24 -18.54
N LYS A 199 1.56 -8.40 -17.21
CA LYS A 199 0.76 -7.54 -16.33
C LYS A 199 1.49 -7.27 -15.02
N THR A 200 1.09 -6.20 -14.35
CA THR A 200 1.48 -5.94 -12.96
C THR A 200 0.32 -6.27 -12.03
N ILE A 201 0.64 -6.72 -10.81
CA ILE A 201 -0.39 -7.11 -9.84
C ILE A 201 -0.20 -6.44 -8.49
N VAL A 202 -1.33 -6.09 -7.88
CA VAL A 202 -1.44 -5.76 -6.45
C VAL A 202 -2.29 -6.82 -5.80
N ILE A 203 -1.80 -7.42 -4.72
CA ILE A 203 -2.55 -8.41 -3.94
C ILE A 203 -2.76 -7.84 -2.54
N ASP A 204 -4.03 -7.66 -2.17
CA ASP A 204 -4.43 -7.09 -0.88
C ASP A 204 -5.46 -7.98 -0.17
N ALA A 205 -5.73 -7.71 1.11
CA ALA A 205 -6.86 -8.23 1.85
C ALA A 205 -7.08 -9.76 1.69
N ASP A 206 -8.25 -10.18 1.17
CA ASP A 206 -8.57 -11.60 1.04
C ASP A 206 -7.71 -12.33 0.00
N GLY A 207 -7.12 -11.61 -0.95
CA GLY A 207 -6.09 -12.17 -1.83
C GLY A 207 -4.85 -12.60 -1.05
N LEU A 208 -4.40 -11.76 -0.10
CA LEU A 208 -3.29 -12.09 0.81
C LEU A 208 -3.67 -13.20 1.79
N ASN A 209 -4.88 -13.16 2.34
CA ASN A 209 -5.36 -14.20 3.26
C ASN A 209 -5.50 -15.56 2.55
N ALA A 210 -5.94 -15.61 1.29
CA ALA A 210 -5.94 -16.82 0.48
C ALA A 210 -4.52 -17.36 0.28
N LEU A 211 -3.57 -16.51 -0.13
CA LEU A 211 -2.16 -16.87 -0.28
C LEU A 211 -1.51 -17.32 1.02
N SER A 212 -1.95 -16.79 2.17
CA SER A 212 -1.45 -17.22 3.47
C SER A 212 -1.71 -18.71 3.77
N LYS A 213 -2.65 -19.35 3.06
CA LYS A 213 -2.88 -20.81 3.14
C LYS A 213 -1.78 -21.61 2.44
N GLN A 214 -1.13 -21.05 1.42
CA GLN A 214 0.00 -21.66 0.69
C GLN A 214 0.99 -20.57 0.21
N PRO A 215 1.82 -20.01 1.12
CA PRO A 215 2.70 -18.90 0.78
C PRO A 215 3.70 -19.22 -0.34
N GLU A 216 4.18 -20.47 -0.44
CA GLU A 216 5.13 -20.92 -1.48
C GLU A 216 4.68 -20.62 -2.91
N PHE A 217 3.37 -20.50 -3.15
CA PHE A 217 2.83 -20.12 -4.45
C PHE A 217 3.33 -18.74 -4.93
N LEU A 218 3.66 -17.82 -4.01
CA LEU A 218 4.23 -16.51 -4.37
C LEU A 218 5.54 -16.64 -5.17
N LYS A 219 6.33 -17.71 -5.00
CA LYS A 219 7.56 -17.95 -5.79
C LYS A 219 7.25 -18.35 -7.23
N GLU A 220 6.08 -18.93 -7.49
CA GLU A 220 5.61 -19.31 -8.83
C GLU A 220 5.20 -18.08 -9.65
N LEU A 221 4.71 -17.02 -8.98
CA LEU A 221 4.38 -15.76 -9.64
C LEU A 221 5.66 -15.05 -10.10
N LYS A 222 5.87 -14.87 -11.39
CA LYS A 222 7.04 -14.19 -11.98
C LYS A 222 6.72 -12.79 -12.49
N ILE A 223 5.44 -12.44 -12.57
CA ILE A 223 5.01 -11.08 -12.90
C ILE A 223 5.31 -10.10 -11.75
N PRO A 224 5.57 -8.80 -12.04
CA PRO A 224 5.82 -7.80 -11.02
C PRO A 224 4.62 -7.66 -10.07
N LYS A 225 4.88 -7.79 -8.77
CA LYS A 225 3.84 -7.88 -7.75
C LYS A 225 4.10 -7.00 -6.54
N VAL A 226 3.05 -6.31 -6.11
CA VAL A 226 3.01 -5.55 -4.85
C VAL A 226 2.09 -6.26 -3.88
N LEU A 227 2.56 -6.50 -2.65
CA LEU A 227 1.78 -7.06 -1.56
C LEU A 227 1.55 -5.98 -0.51
N THR A 228 0.32 -5.79 -0.06
CA THR A 228 -0.03 -4.68 0.84
C THR A 228 -0.58 -5.13 2.21
N PRO A 229 0.02 -6.11 2.91
CA PRO A 229 -0.55 -6.60 4.16
C PRO A 229 -0.49 -5.57 5.29
N HIS A 230 -1.51 -5.56 6.14
CA HIS A 230 -1.34 -5.05 7.50
C HIS A 230 -0.60 -6.09 8.38
N LEU A 231 -0.15 -5.71 9.59
CA LEU A 231 0.64 -6.60 10.47
C LEU A 231 0.01 -8.00 10.67
N GLY A 232 -1.29 -8.08 10.96
CA GLY A 232 -2.00 -9.37 11.09
C GLY A 232 -2.06 -10.22 9.80
N GLU A 233 -2.27 -9.63 8.63
CA GLU A 233 -2.20 -10.34 7.34
C GLU A 233 -0.78 -10.84 7.09
N PHE A 234 0.21 -9.99 7.36
CA PHE A 234 1.61 -10.33 7.19
C PHE A 234 2.04 -11.46 8.13
N SER A 235 1.60 -11.45 9.39
CA SER A 235 1.84 -12.55 10.34
C SER A 235 1.30 -13.88 9.83
N ARG A 236 0.07 -13.89 9.27
CA ARG A 236 -0.49 -15.11 8.65
C ARG A 236 0.28 -15.56 7.42
N LEU A 237 0.73 -14.62 6.59
CA LEU A 237 1.43 -14.87 5.33
C LEU A 237 2.87 -15.36 5.56
N SER A 238 3.62 -14.69 6.45
CA SER A 238 5.02 -15.00 6.77
C SER A 238 5.18 -16.13 7.79
N LYS A 239 4.09 -16.53 8.46
CA LYS A 239 4.10 -17.49 9.58
C LYS A 239 4.92 -17.04 10.80
N MET A 240 5.20 -15.74 10.89
CA MET A 240 5.87 -15.13 12.04
C MET A 240 4.85 -14.53 13.01
N SER A 241 5.14 -14.55 14.30
CA SER A 241 4.34 -13.84 15.31
C SER A 241 4.47 -12.33 15.17
N LEU A 242 3.49 -11.58 15.70
CA LEU A 242 3.52 -10.11 15.68
C LEU A 242 4.73 -9.54 16.44
N GLU A 243 5.12 -10.17 17.54
CA GLU A 243 6.27 -9.77 18.35
C GLU A 243 7.60 -9.90 17.58
N GLU A 244 7.80 -11.04 16.92
CA GLU A 244 8.99 -11.26 16.06
C GLU A 244 9.06 -10.26 14.91
N ILE A 245 7.90 -9.94 14.30
CA ILE A 245 7.83 -8.95 13.22
C ILE A 245 8.20 -7.56 13.75
N GLN A 246 7.63 -7.12 14.87
CA GLN A 246 7.87 -5.78 15.40
C GLN A 246 9.32 -5.56 15.82
N GLY A 247 9.93 -6.51 16.53
CA GLY A 247 11.32 -6.37 17.01
C GLY A 247 12.38 -6.33 15.90
N LYS A 248 12.03 -6.76 14.68
CA LYS A 248 12.95 -6.89 13.52
C LYS A 248 12.33 -6.44 12.19
N ILE A 249 11.40 -5.48 12.23
CA ILE A 249 10.54 -5.16 11.07
C ILE A 249 11.33 -4.83 9.79
N ILE A 250 12.46 -4.11 9.90
CA ILE A 250 13.33 -3.76 8.77
C ILE A 250 13.94 -5.00 8.13
N GLU A 251 14.51 -5.91 8.94
CA GLU A 251 15.11 -7.16 8.48
C GLU A 251 14.05 -8.06 7.84
N VAL A 252 12.92 -8.22 8.52
CA VAL A 252 11.85 -9.13 8.10
C VAL A 252 11.22 -8.69 6.79
N VAL A 253 10.89 -7.40 6.64
CA VAL A 253 10.31 -6.86 5.41
C VAL A 253 11.29 -6.99 4.24
N LYS A 254 12.57 -6.64 4.45
CA LYS A 254 13.61 -6.78 3.42
C LYS A 254 13.82 -8.23 3.01
N ARG A 255 13.94 -9.14 3.97
CA ARG A 255 14.14 -10.57 3.70
C ARG A 255 12.96 -11.14 2.94
N PHE A 256 11.74 -10.83 3.39
CA PHE A 256 10.52 -11.31 2.74
C PHE A 256 10.45 -10.83 1.29
N SER A 257 10.60 -9.52 1.04
CA SER A 257 10.58 -8.98 -0.33
C SER A 257 11.59 -9.64 -1.26
N ARG A 258 12.81 -9.92 -0.74
CA ARG A 258 13.86 -10.60 -1.51
C ARG A 258 13.53 -12.05 -1.79
N GLU A 259 13.08 -12.81 -0.79
CA GLU A 259 12.77 -14.24 -0.93
C GLU A 259 11.60 -14.49 -1.89
N TRP A 260 10.62 -13.59 -1.86
CA TRP A 260 9.37 -13.72 -2.62
C TRP A 260 9.35 -12.90 -3.92
N GLU A 261 10.46 -12.23 -4.25
CA GLU A 261 10.63 -11.40 -5.45
C GLU A 261 9.47 -10.39 -5.62
N CYS A 262 9.13 -9.67 -4.55
CA CYS A 262 7.99 -8.75 -4.51
C CYS A 262 8.34 -7.40 -3.89
N THR A 263 7.54 -6.37 -4.21
CA THR A 263 7.49 -5.17 -3.39
C THR A 263 6.50 -5.41 -2.24
N LEU A 264 6.99 -5.41 -1.01
CA LEU A 264 6.16 -5.53 0.19
C LEU A 264 5.87 -4.15 0.75
N VAL A 265 4.59 -3.85 1.02
CA VAL A 265 4.11 -2.65 1.70
C VAL A 265 3.45 -3.08 3.01
N LEU A 266 4.24 -3.11 4.09
CA LEU A 266 3.76 -3.52 5.40
C LEU A 266 3.07 -2.34 6.11
N LYS A 267 1.73 -2.34 6.08
CA LYS A 267 0.89 -1.26 6.60
C LYS A 267 0.93 -1.25 8.13
N SER A 268 1.29 -0.09 8.69
CA SER A 268 1.19 0.23 10.12
C SER A 268 1.14 1.75 10.31
N ALA A 269 1.17 2.26 11.54
CA ALA A 269 1.31 3.71 11.79
C ALA A 269 2.60 4.29 11.18
N SER A 270 3.61 3.45 10.92
CA SER A 270 4.77 3.79 10.10
C SER A 270 4.95 2.67 9.07
N THR A 271 4.43 2.89 7.87
CA THR A 271 4.44 1.87 6.82
C THR A 271 5.87 1.60 6.38
N VAL A 272 6.26 0.33 6.33
CA VAL A 272 7.61 -0.10 5.90
C VAL A 272 7.48 -0.77 4.53
N ILE A 273 8.28 -0.33 3.56
CA ILE A 273 8.24 -0.78 2.18
C ILE A 273 9.60 -1.34 1.79
N SER A 274 9.66 -2.46 1.07
CA SER A 274 10.92 -2.97 0.53
C SER A 274 10.73 -3.70 -0.79
N ASP A 275 11.74 -3.57 -1.66
CA ASP A 275 11.95 -4.36 -2.88
C ASP A 275 12.93 -5.55 -2.66
N GLY A 276 13.38 -5.76 -1.42
CA GLY A 276 14.37 -6.78 -1.06
C GLY A 276 15.82 -6.27 -0.98
N VAL A 277 16.09 -5.07 -1.50
CA VAL A 277 17.40 -4.42 -1.45
C VAL A 277 17.36 -3.22 -0.53
N ASN A 278 16.41 -2.32 -0.75
CA ASN A 278 16.21 -1.08 -0.03
C ASN A 278 14.95 -1.16 0.83
N VAL A 279 14.94 -0.42 1.94
CA VAL A 279 13.81 -0.29 2.84
C VAL A 279 13.44 1.17 2.96
N PHE A 280 12.15 1.47 2.89
CA PHE A 280 11.61 2.82 2.98
C PHE A 280 10.58 2.89 4.10
N ILE A 281 10.61 3.95 4.89
CA ILE A 281 9.69 4.16 6.00
C ILE A 281 8.84 5.38 5.69
N ASN A 282 7.52 5.20 5.62
CA ASN A 282 6.57 6.29 5.54
C ASN A 282 6.15 6.72 6.94
N ILE A 283 6.27 8.01 7.24
CA ILE A 283 5.81 8.60 8.51
C ILE A 283 4.61 9.53 8.35
N THR A 284 4.12 9.76 7.13
CA THR A 284 2.89 10.52 6.90
C THR A 284 1.66 9.72 7.36
N GLY A 285 0.60 10.42 7.73
CA GLY A 285 -0.62 9.81 8.24
C GLY A 285 -0.79 9.97 9.74
N ASN A 286 -2.01 9.63 10.18
CA ASN A 286 -2.43 9.64 11.57
C ASN A 286 -3.50 8.54 11.77
N THR A 287 -4.09 8.46 12.97
CA THR A 287 -5.08 7.42 13.31
C THR A 287 -6.41 7.56 12.58
N GLY A 288 -6.66 8.67 11.87
CA GLY A 288 -7.81 8.80 10.96
C GLY A 288 -7.83 7.71 9.86
N LEU A 289 -6.66 7.18 9.50
CA LEU A 289 -6.51 6.06 8.56
C LEU A 289 -6.79 4.69 9.16
N ALA A 290 -6.94 4.59 10.48
CA ALA A 290 -7.30 3.35 11.17
C ALA A 290 -8.81 3.06 11.05
N LYS A 291 -9.34 3.11 9.81
CA LYS A 291 -10.73 2.79 9.47
C LYS A 291 -10.79 1.74 8.36
N GLY A 292 -11.84 0.92 8.41
CA GLY A 292 -12.14 0.00 7.31
C GLY A 292 -12.32 0.79 6.00
N GLY A 293 -11.73 0.28 4.91
CA GLY A 293 -11.76 0.93 3.60
C GLY A 293 -10.53 1.77 3.25
N SER A 294 -9.74 2.25 4.23
CA SER A 294 -8.52 3.03 3.93
C SER A 294 -7.50 2.19 3.14
N GLY A 295 -7.32 0.92 3.52
CA GLY A 295 -6.46 -0.01 2.79
C GLY A 295 -6.91 -0.25 1.36
N ASP A 296 -8.22 -0.34 1.12
CA ASP A 296 -8.78 -0.56 -0.22
C ASP A 296 -8.42 0.61 -1.15
N VAL A 297 -8.52 1.85 -0.67
CA VAL A 297 -8.11 3.05 -1.41
C VAL A 297 -6.62 2.96 -1.77
N LEU A 298 -5.75 2.63 -0.81
CA LEU A 298 -4.31 2.48 -1.04
C LEU A 298 -3.99 1.43 -2.12
N GLY A 299 -4.63 0.26 -2.07
CA GLY A 299 -4.43 -0.79 -3.09
C GLY A 299 -4.78 -0.29 -4.50
N GLY A 300 -5.87 0.47 -4.61
CA GLY A 300 -6.28 1.15 -5.84
C GLY A 300 -5.27 2.18 -6.34
N MET A 301 -4.75 3.01 -5.43
CA MET A 301 -3.74 4.02 -5.75
C MET A 301 -2.47 3.40 -6.34
N ILE A 302 -2.01 2.28 -5.76
CA ILE A 302 -0.83 1.55 -6.23
C ILE A 302 -1.11 0.96 -7.62
N ALA A 303 -2.25 0.29 -7.81
CA ALA A 303 -2.63 -0.29 -9.09
C ALA A 303 -2.72 0.76 -10.21
N SER A 304 -3.18 1.97 -9.90
CA SER A 304 -3.21 3.06 -10.87
C SER A 304 -1.82 3.52 -11.33
N LEU A 305 -0.85 3.64 -10.42
CA LEU A 305 0.50 4.04 -10.80
C LEU A 305 1.21 2.94 -11.60
N LEU A 306 1.00 1.68 -11.21
CA LEU A 306 1.45 0.52 -11.97
C LEU A 306 0.89 0.52 -13.41
N ALA A 307 -0.42 0.74 -13.57
CA ALA A 307 -1.05 0.83 -14.88
C ALA A 307 -0.53 2.00 -15.73
N GLN A 308 -0.06 3.07 -15.08
CA GLN A 308 0.59 4.22 -15.73
C GLN A 308 2.07 3.98 -16.08
N GLY A 309 2.59 2.77 -15.84
CA GLY A 309 3.96 2.37 -16.18
C GLY A 309 5.01 2.75 -15.13
N VAL A 310 4.59 3.16 -13.92
CA VAL A 310 5.52 3.39 -12.80
C VAL A 310 5.90 2.04 -12.19
N ASP A 311 7.18 1.84 -11.88
CA ASP A 311 7.63 0.57 -11.30
C ASP A 311 7.01 0.28 -9.92
N PRO A 312 6.97 -1.00 -9.47
CA PRO A 312 6.27 -1.40 -8.24
C PRO A 312 6.74 -0.69 -6.97
N LEU A 313 8.06 -0.46 -6.83
CA LEU A 313 8.60 0.23 -5.67
C LEU A 313 8.14 1.69 -5.69
N LYS A 314 8.41 2.43 -6.77
CA LYS A 314 8.03 3.85 -6.87
C LYS A 314 6.53 4.08 -6.74
N SER A 315 5.72 3.20 -7.33
CA SER A 315 4.26 3.19 -7.17
C SER A 315 3.88 3.11 -5.71
N SER A 316 4.46 2.15 -4.99
CA SER A 316 4.22 1.96 -3.55
C SER A 316 4.63 3.19 -2.73
N LEU A 317 5.82 3.75 -2.96
CA LEU A 317 6.34 4.90 -2.22
C LEU A 317 5.47 6.15 -2.41
N LEU A 318 5.07 6.45 -3.64
CA LEU A 318 4.22 7.60 -3.94
C LEU A 318 2.81 7.41 -3.35
N SER A 319 2.21 6.22 -3.52
CA SER A 319 0.87 5.95 -3.00
C SER A 319 0.81 6.02 -1.47
N VAL A 320 1.74 5.40 -0.74
CA VAL A 320 1.71 5.45 0.74
C VAL A 320 1.94 6.86 1.27
N TYR A 321 2.81 7.63 0.60
CA TYR A 321 3.06 9.01 0.98
C TYR A 321 1.79 9.85 0.82
N ILE A 322 1.18 9.83 -0.38
CA ILE A 322 -0.05 10.59 -0.67
C ILE A 322 -1.18 10.15 0.24
N HIS A 323 -1.39 8.85 0.38
CA HIS A 323 -2.43 8.28 1.23
C HIS A 323 -2.27 8.77 2.68
N GLY A 324 -1.05 8.68 3.24
CA GLY A 324 -0.76 9.20 4.57
C GLY A 324 -0.95 10.72 4.67
N PHE A 325 -0.48 11.46 3.68
CA PHE A 325 -0.53 12.92 3.70
C PHE A 325 -1.96 13.46 3.60
N THR A 326 -2.91 12.72 2.99
CA THR A 326 -4.34 13.10 3.01
C THR A 326 -4.88 13.21 4.44
N ALA A 327 -4.46 12.31 5.34
CA ALA A 327 -4.89 12.34 6.73
C ALA A 327 -4.26 13.49 7.52
N ASN A 328 -3.01 13.85 7.20
CA ASN A 328 -2.39 15.06 7.76
C ASN A 328 -3.16 16.31 7.32
N LEU A 329 -3.41 16.43 6.00
CA LEU A 329 -4.14 17.54 5.42
C LEU A 329 -5.58 17.65 5.97
N TRP A 330 -6.25 16.53 6.25
CA TRP A 330 -7.56 16.50 6.90
C TRP A 330 -7.56 17.26 8.24
N VAL A 331 -6.57 17.01 9.09
CA VAL A 331 -6.42 17.67 10.39
C VAL A 331 -5.97 19.11 10.24
N GLU A 332 -5.08 19.41 9.28
CA GLU A 332 -4.67 20.78 8.95
C GLU A 332 -5.85 21.65 8.49
N ASN A 333 -6.84 21.04 7.81
CA ASN A 333 -8.10 21.68 7.43
C ASN A 333 -9.07 21.90 8.62
N GLY A 334 -8.65 21.59 9.85
CA GLY A 334 -9.42 21.81 11.08
C GLY A 334 -10.41 20.69 11.41
N ASN A 335 -10.39 19.57 10.67
CA ASN A 335 -11.29 18.46 10.91
C ASN A 335 -10.77 17.54 12.02
N PRO A 336 -11.64 16.98 12.88
CA PRO A 336 -11.22 16.01 13.88
C PRO A 336 -10.68 14.72 13.23
N GLU A 337 -9.47 14.32 13.63
CA GLU A 337 -8.77 13.12 13.12
C GLU A 337 -9.65 11.86 13.11
N ARG A 338 -10.30 11.57 14.23
CA ARG A 338 -11.17 10.40 14.42
C ARG A 338 -12.39 10.36 13.50
N CYS A 339 -12.76 11.47 12.86
CA CYS A 339 -13.93 11.55 11.99
C CYS A 339 -13.62 11.15 10.55
N MET A 340 -12.35 11.12 10.14
CA MET A 340 -11.95 10.86 8.75
C MET A 340 -12.48 9.51 8.24
N THR A 341 -12.97 9.48 7.02
CA THR A 341 -13.48 8.30 6.31
C THR A 341 -12.66 8.02 5.05
N PRO A 342 -12.81 6.83 4.43
CA PRO A 342 -12.18 6.54 3.15
C PRO A 342 -12.58 7.51 2.02
N GLU A 343 -13.79 8.06 2.06
CA GLU A 343 -14.24 9.05 1.07
C GLU A 343 -13.46 10.38 1.21
N ASP A 344 -13.13 10.77 2.45
CA ASP A 344 -12.29 11.95 2.69
C ASP A 344 -10.88 11.77 2.14
N ILE A 345 -10.32 10.55 2.23
CA ILE A 345 -9.04 10.21 1.57
C ILE A 345 -9.17 10.45 0.06
N LEU A 346 -10.21 9.88 -0.58
CA LEU A 346 -10.45 10.02 -2.01
C LEU A 346 -10.59 11.48 -2.45
N ASN A 347 -11.24 12.30 -1.64
CA ASN A 347 -11.46 13.72 -1.93
C ASN A 347 -10.19 14.55 -1.79
N LEU A 348 -9.27 14.17 -0.90
CA LEU A 348 -8.03 14.91 -0.65
C LEU A 348 -6.84 14.47 -1.52
N ILE A 349 -6.89 13.29 -2.18
CA ILE A 349 -5.81 12.84 -3.08
C ILE A 349 -5.38 13.91 -4.10
N PRO A 350 -6.31 14.58 -4.83
CA PRO A 350 -5.93 15.61 -5.81
C PRO A 350 -5.19 16.81 -5.21
N ASP A 351 -5.55 17.23 -4.00
CA ASP A 351 -4.89 18.36 -3.34
C ASP A 351 -3.46 18.03 -2.94
N VAL A 352 -3.23 16.80 -2.46
CA VAL A 352 -1.89 16.32 -2.15
C VAL A 352 -1.05 16.20 -3.43
N LEU A 353 -1.59 15.64 -4.52
CA LEU A 353 -0.89 15.57 -5.81
C LEU A 353 -0.48 16.97 -6.30
N LYS A 354 -1.41 17.93 -6.27
CA LYS A 354 -1.14 19.32 -6.63
C LYS A 354 -0.04 19.96 -5.79
N SER A 355 0.10 19.56 -4.52
CA SER A 355 1.17 20.06 -3.64
C SER A 355 2.55 19.53 -4.02
N LEU A 356 2.62 18.33 -4.61
CA LEU A 356 3.86 17.69 -5.03
C LEU A 356 4.30 18.12 -6.45
N GLU A 357 3.36 18.46 -7.33
CA GLU A 357 3.64 18.96 -8.68
C GLU A 357 4.21 20.41 -8.71
N ARG A 358 4.16 21.12 -7.58
CA ARG A 358 4.77 22.44 -7.37
C ARG A 358 6.24 22.30 -6.96
#